data_AF-A0A260ZT12-F1
#
_entry.id   AF-A0A260ZT12-F1
#
_cell.length_a   1.000
_cell.length_b   1.000
_cell.length_c   1.000
_cell.angle_alpha   90.00
_cell.angle_beta   90.00
_cell.angle_gamma   90.00
#
_symmetry.space_group_name_H-M   'P 1'
#
loop_
_entity.id
_entity.type
_entity.pdbx_description
1 polymer ?
#
loop_
_entity_poly.entity_id
_entity_poly.type
_entity_poly.pdbx_seq_one_letter_code
_entity_poly.pdbx_strand_id
1 'polypeptide(L)'
;MGQCLSLLKPGGSPEEGIEMMTIIKFPVVPPPPRPPQHVVYPPSMAELIRVPAARLPLIPDDDYVLVEYTRAAREIYANADLLIEKLNKLEECHKENNKEIGNAFTILCIFIDRLAKHYEDFLRLSAFNVDQFAQCRKDMASEGYKELFVMKKEVEVLLKKKKPWFNEIRRKIKAQIKHAHGLWEHVQKAKFRVVIE
;
A
#
# COMPACT_ATOMS: atom_id res chain seq x y z
N MET A 1 63.93 -62.18 -25.26
CA MET A 1 64.08 -60.86 -25.93
C MET A 1 62.69 -60.42 -26.31
N GLY A 2 62.00 -59.59 -25.55
CA GLY A 2 62.19 -58.14 -25.38
C GLY A 2 60.93 -57.48 -25.99
N GLN A 3 60.03 -56.89 -25.20
CA GLN A 3 59.89 -55.42 -25.01
C GLN A 3 60.05 -54.65 -26.34
N CYS A 4 59.25 -53.66 -26.71
CA CYS A 4 58.24 -52.81 -26.09
C CYS A 4 57.75 -51.90 -27.24
N LEU A 5 56.64 -51.19 -27.03
CA LEU A 5 56.57 -49.72 -27.08
C LEU A 5 55.19 -49.24 -27.54
N SER A 6 54.46 -48.77 -26.54
CA SER A 6 53.39 -47.79 -26.60
C SER A 6 53.86 -46.42 -27.09
N LEU A 7 52.95 -45.67 -27.72
CA LEU A 7 52.57 -44.25 -27.43
C LEU A 7 52.24 -43.48 -28.71
N LEU A 8 50.97 -43.05 -28.85
CA LEU A 8 50.52 -41.68 -29.16
C LEU A 8 49.01 -41.70 -29.48
N LYS A 9 48.24 -40.94 -28.69
CA LYS A 9 46.80 -40.57 -28.86
C LYS A 9 46.69 -39.47 -29.95
N PRO A 10 45.53 -39.24 -30.64
CA PRO A 10 44.38 -38.51 -30.04
C PRO A 10 42.97 -38.83 -30.57
N GLY A 11 41.96 -38.37 -29.80
CA GLY A 11 40.51 -38.41 -30.07
C GLY A 11 39.78 -39.03 -28.87
N GLY A 12 39.32 -38.30 -27.85
CA GLY A 12 38.25 -37.28 -27.84
C GLY A 12 36.91 -38.02 -27.72
N SER A 13 36.03 -37.90 -26.71
CA SER A 13 35.75 -36.96 -25.62
C SER A 13 34.81 -37.71 -24.61
N PRO A 14 34.41 -37.15 -23.44
CA PRO A 14 34.25 -37.90 -22.20
C PRO A 14 32.79 -38.29 -21.89
N GLU A 15 32.63 -39.36 -21.11
CA GLU A 15 31.39 -39.64 -20.40
C GLU A 15 31.14 -38.53 -19.36
N GLU A 16 30.08 -37.76 -19.58
CA GLU A 16 29.61 -36.72 -18.67
C GLU A 16 29.02 -37.36 -17.40
N GLY A 17 29.62 -37.02 -16.27
CA GLY A 17 29.06 -37.32 -14.95
C GLY A 17 27.71 -36.64 -14.80
N ILE A 18 26.71 -37.41 -14.38
CA ILE A 18 25.38 -36.91 -14.03
C ILE A 18 25.54 -36.05 -12.76
N GLU A 19 25.57 -34.74 -12.95
CA GLU A 19 25.53 -33.74 -11.89
C GLU A 19 24.18 -33.90 -11.15
N MET A 20 24.22 -34.34 -9.88
CA MET A 20 23.02 -34.33 -9.04
C MET A 20 22.57 -32.88 -8.84
N MET A 21 21.55 -32.46 -9.58
CA MET A 21 20.84 -31.22 -9.31
C MET A 21 20.28 -31.27 -7.89
N THR A 22 20.90 -30.53 -6.98
CA THR A 22 20.32 -30.18 -5.69
C THR A 22 18.98 -29.49 -5.94
N ILE A 23 17.88 -30.19 -5.69
CA ILE A 23 16.55 -29.60 -5.65
C ILE A 23 16.54 -28.63 -4.46
N ILE A 24 16.74 -27.35 -4.76
CA ILE A 24 16.53 -26.28 -3.79
C ILE A 24 15.04 -26.29 -3.45
N LYS A 25 14.68 -26.93 -2.32
CA LYS A 25 13.35 -26.79 -1.74
C LYS A 25 13.20 -25.33 -1.32
N PHE A 26 12.54 -24.53 -2.16
CA PHE A 26 12.10 -23.20 -1.75
C PHE A 26 11.30 -23.33 -0.45
N PRO A 27 11.56 -22.50 0.56
CA PRO A 27 10.73 -22.49 1.75
C PRO A 27 9.29 -22.23 1.32
N VAL A 28 8.40 -23.18 1.60
CA VAL A 28 6.97 -23.03 1.34
C VAL A 28 6.48 -21.90 2.23
N VAL A 29 6.40 -20.70 1.66
CA VAL A 29 5.80 -19.55 2.35
C VAL A 29 4.33 -19.90 2.51
N PRO A 30 3.80 -19.98 3.74
CA PRO A 30 2.38 -20.26 3.93
C PRO A 30 1.55 -19.19 3.21
N PRO A 31 0.35 -19.55 2.72
CA PRO A 31 -0.50 -18.61 2.00
C PRO A 31 -0.88 -17.43 2.92
N PRO A 32 -1.08 -16.22 2.36
CA PRO A 32 -1.55 -15.04 3.11
C PRO A 32 -2.77 -15.37 3.96
N PRO A 33 -3.00 -14.66 5.08
CA PRO A 33 -4.17 -14.95 5.87
C PRO A 33 -5.38 -14.53 5.04
N ARG A 34 -6.48 -15.30 5.08
CA ARG A 34 -7.68 -14.80 4.40
C ARG A 34 -8.08 -13.45 5.03
N PRO A 35 -8.49 -12.47 4.22
CA PRO A 35 -9.08 -11.24 4.76
C PRO A 35 -10.22 -11.59 5.71
N PRO A 36 -10.53 -10.74 6.70
CA PRO A 36 -11.71 -10.93 7.55
C PRO A 36 -12.96 -11.08 6.67
N GLN A 37 -13.71 -12.17 6.82
CA GLN A 37 -14.89 -12.46 5.97
C GLN A 37 -16.05 -11.47 6.21
N HIS A 38 -16.05 -10.79 7.37
CA HIS A 38 -16.92 -9.66 7.67
C HIS A 38 -16.08 -8.54 8.28
N VAL A 39 -15.84 -7.48 7.51
CA VAL A 39 -15.19 -6.27 8.00
C VAL A 39 -16.28 -5.37 8.59
N VAL A 40 -16.27 -5.22 9.90
CA VAL A 40 -17.14 -4.27 10.60
C VAL A 40 -16.38 -2.95 10.73
N TYR A 41 -16.89 -1.90 10.09
CA TYR A 41 -16.31 -0.56 10.19
C TYR A 41 -16.73 0.11 11.50
N PRO A 42 -15.86 0.93 12.12
CA PRO A 42 -16.26 1.76 13.25
C PRO A 42 -17.45 2.66 12.90
N PRO A 43 -18.38 2.94 13.85
CA PRO A 43 -19.55 3.77 13.58
C PRO A 43 -19.22 5.14 12.95
N SER A 44 -18.15 5.79 13.44
CA SER A 44 -17.67 7.07 12.90
C SER A 44 -17.27 6.99 11.42
N MET A 45 -16.57 5.94 11.03
CA MET A 45 -16.19 5.69 9.64
C MET A 45 -17.42 5.34 8.79
N ALA A 46 -18.30 4.48 9.29
CA ALA A 46 -19.52 4.08 8.59
C ALA A 46 -20.43 5.29 8.33
N GLU A 47 -20.55 6.20 9.29
CA GLU A 47 -21.30 7.44 9.14
C GLU A 47 -20.69 8.34 8.07
N LEU A 48 -19.37 8.59 8.12
CA LEU A 48 -18.68 9.41 7.13
C LEU A 48 -18.88 8.90 5.70
N ILE A 49 -18.86 7.58 5.50
CA ILE A 49 -19.07 6.95 4.19
C ILE A 49 -20.53 7.06 3.74
N ARG A 50 -21.49 6.83 4.65
CA ARG A 50 -22.92 6.74 4.32
C ARG A 50 -23.57 8.08 4.01
N VAL A 51 -23.23 9.14 4.73
CA VAL A 51 -23.92 10.43 4.59
C VAL A 51 -23.58 11.06 3.23
N PRO A 52 -24.53 11.61 2.46
CA PRO A 52 -24.22 12.29 1.20
C PRO A 52 -23.24 13.47 1.34
N ALA A 53 -22.51 13.74 0.27
CA ALA A 53 -21.72 14.96 0.09
C ALA A 53 -22.62 16.19 -0.16
N ALA A 54 -22.03 17.39 -0.15
CA ALA A 54 -22.67 18.63 -0.57
C ALA A 54 -23.99 19.00 0.15
N ARG A 55 -24.16 18.56 1.41
CA ARG A 55 -25.34 18.85 2.24
C ARG A 55 -25.27 20.19 2.96
N LEU A 56 -24.07 20.74 3.13
CA LEU A 56 -23.83 22.03 3.78
C LEU A 56 -23.51 23.09 2.72
N PRO A 57 -24.04 24.32 2.87
CA PRO A 57 -23.69 25.42 1.96
C PRO A 57 -22.23 25.83 2.14
N LEU A 58 -21.60 26.24 1.04
CA LEU A 58 -20.31 26.93 1.09
C LEU A 58 -20.57 28.42 1.36
N ILE A 59 -19.76 29.04 2.22
CA ILE A 59 -19.82 30.49 2.45
C ILE A 59 -19.09 31.17 1.27
N PRO A 60 -19.73 32.09 0.52
CA PRO A 60 -19.18 32.63 -0.73
C PRO A 60 -17.81 33.32 -0.64
N ASP A 61 -17.45 33.84 0.53
CA ASP A 61 -16.22 34.61 0.77
C ASP A 61 -15.23 33.89 1.71
N ASP A 62 -15.51 32.63 2.06
CA ASP A 62 -14.64 31.80 2.91
C ASP A 62 -14.11 30.63 2.08
N ASP A 63 -12.87 30.74 1.65
CA ASP A 63 -12.18 29.70 0.88
C ASP A 63 -11.56 28.63 1.78
N TYR A 64 -11.65 28.75 3.11
CA TYR A 64 -11.05 27.81 4.07
C TYR A 64 -11.43 26.37 3.75
N VAL A 65 -12.72 26.10 3.51
CA VAL A 65 -13.20 24.75 3.19
C VAL A 65 -12.59 24.24 1.88
N LEU A 66 -12.43 25.09 0.86
CA LEU A 66 -11.86 24.69 -0.43
C LEU A 66 -10.35 24.43 -0.33
N VAL A 67 -9.63 25.28 0.40
CA VAL A 67 -8.21 25.14 0.70
C VAL A 67 -7.98 23.84 1.46
N GLU A 68 -8.75 23.59 2.53
CA GLU A 68 -8.64 22.40 3.36
C GLU A 68 -9.03 21.13 2.62
N TYR A 69 -10.08 21.18 1.78
CA TYR A 69 -10.51 20.06 0.96
C TYR A 69 -9.44 19.65 -0.04
N THR A 70 -8.82 20.64 -0.69
CA THR A 70 -7.72 20.43 -1.65
C THR A 70 -6.47 19.92 -0.93
N ARG A 71 -6.14 20.51 0.23
CA ARG A 71 -5.02 20.09 1.08
C ARG A 71 -5.18 18.64 1.53
N ALA A 72 -6.36 18.24 2.01
CA ALA A 72 -6.61 16.88 2.46
C ALA A 72 -6.41 15.87 1.32
N ALA A 73 -6.87 16.17 0.09
CA ALA A 73 -6.64 15.30 -1.06
C ALA A 73 -5.14 15.20 -1.44
N ARG A 74 -4.41 16.31 -1.39
CA ARG A 74 -2.96 16.33 -1.60
C ARG A 74 -2.22 15.53 -0.54
N GLU A 75 -2.62 15.62 0.72
CA GLU A 75 -2.04 14.85 1.81
C GLU A 75 -2.35 13.36 1.67
N ILE A 76 -3.55 12.96 1.22
CA ILE A 76 -3.86 11.56 0.88
C ILE A 76 -2.89 11.05 -0.19
N TYR A 77 -2.70 11.82 -1.27
CA TYR A 77 -1.75 11.52 -2.33
C TYR A 77 -0.31 11.34 -1.80
N ALA A 78 0.22 12.35 -1.12
CA ALA A 78 1.59 12.32 -0.62
C ALA A 78 1.84 11.20 0.39
N ASN A 79 0.90 10.97 1.32
CA ASN A 79 1.07 9.95 2.36
C ASN A 79 0.87 8.52 1.82
N ALA A 80 0.09 8.33 0.74
CA ALA A 80 -0.01 7.03 0.08
C ALA A 80 1.32 6.61 -0.55
N ASP A 81 2.02 7.54 -1.21
CA ASP A 81 3.36 7.28 -1.76
C ASP A 81 4.38 7.00 -0.64
N LEU A 82 4.34 7.73 0.46
CA LEU A 82 5.24 7.47 1.60
C LEU A 82 5.14 6.03 2.13
N LEU A 83 3.98 5.37 2.04
CA LEU A 83 3.84 3.98 2.50
C LEU A 83 4.77 3.02 1.76
N ILE A 84 5.01 3.20 0.45
CA ILE A 84 5.88 2.28 -0.31
C ILE A 84 7.34 2.44 0.09
N GLU A 85 7.78 3.67 0.33
CA GLU A 85 9.13 3.96 0.80
C GLU A 85 9.37 3.36 2.18
N LYS A 86 8.38 3.47 3.07
CA LYS A 86 8.47 2.89 4.42
C LYS A 86 8.47 1.38 4.37
N LEU A 87 7.68 0.76 3.49
CA LEU A 87 7.73 -0.69 3.30
C LEU A 87 9.09 -1.17 2.77
N ASN A 88 9.69 -0.46 1.81
CA ASN A 88 11.02 -0.80 1.28
C ASN A 88 12.09 -0.79 2.37
N LYS A 89 12.15 0.29 3.16
CA LYS A 89 13.07 0.42 4.29
C LYS A 89 12.85 -0.70 5.31
N LEU A 90 11.59 -1.06 5.57
CA LEU A 90 11.24 -2.16 6.46
C LEU A 90 11.74 -3.51 5.94
N GLU A 91 11.62 -3.74 4.64
CA GLU A 91 12.07 -4.97 3.99
C GLU A 91 13.61 -5.10 4.00
N GLU A 92 14.32 -4.00 3.77
CA GLU A 92 15.79 -3.92 3.87
C GLU A 92 16.27 -4.25 5.29
N CYS A 93 15.75 -3.55 6.31
CA CYS A 93 16.11 -3.80 7.71
C CYS A 93 15.79 -5.23 8.15
N HIS A 94 14.71 -5.83 7.62
CA HIS A 94 14.37 -7.22 7.93
C HIS A 94 15.40 -8.21 7.38
N LYS A 95 15.86 -8.01 6.14
CA LYS A 95 16.86 -8.86 5.50
C LYS A 95 18.19 -8.83 6.24
N GLU A 96 18.56 -7.68 6.79
CA GLU A 96 19.83 -7.47 7.50
C GLU A 96 19.82 -8.01 8.93
N ASN A 97 18.76 -7.74 9.71
CA ASN A 97 18.82 -7.92 11.17
C ASN A 97 17.96 -9.05 11.74
N ASN A 98 17.05 -9.66 10.95
CA ASN A 98 16.19 -10.83 11.25
C ASN A 98 15.44 -10.87 12.62
N LYS A 99 15.58 -9.86 13.50
CA LYS A 99 15.10 -9.87 14.90
C LYS A 99 14.22 -8.68 15.28
N GLU A 100 14.16 -7.59 14.48
CA GLU A 100 13.46 -6.33 14.86
C GLU A 100 12.17 -6.02 14.07
N ILE A 101 11.52 -7.04 13.51
CA ILE A 101 10.34 -6.90 12.64
C ILE A 101 9.15 -6.19 13.32
N GLY A 102 8.98 -6.38 14.64
CA GLY A 102 7.84 -5.85 15.40
C GLY A 102 7.81 -4.32 15.50
N ASN A 103 8.97 -3.70 15.78
CA ASN A 103 9.08 -2.23 15.85
C ASN A 103 8.83 -1.61 14.48
N ALA A 104 9.33 -2.25 13.43
CA ALA A 104 9.26 -1.71 12.08
C ALA A 104 7.82 -1.74 11.52
N PHE A 105 7.05 -2.81 11.75
CA PHE A 105 5.63 -2.83 11.37
C PHE A 105 4.76 -1.89 12.23
N THR A 106 5.15 -1.64 13.48
CA THR A 106 4.49 -0.60 14.30
C THR A 106 4.63 0.77 13.63
N ILE A 107 5.82 1.07 13.09
CA ILE A 107 6.04 2.29 12.29
C ILE A 107 5.14 2.31 11.06
N LEU A 108 5.00 1.20 10.32
CA LEU A 108 4.09 1.13 9.17
C LEU A 108 2.63 1.41 9.58
N CYS A 109 2.16 0.85 10.69
CA CYS A 109 0.82 1.14 11.22
C CYS A 109 0.62 2.64 11.52
N ILE A 110 1.63 3.33 12.06
CA ILE A 110 1.56 4.78 12.30
C ILE A 110 1.35 5.55 10.99
N PHE A 111 2.04 5.18 9.91
CA PHE A 111 1.85 5.82 8.61
C PHE A 111 0.46 5.51 8.01
N ILE A 112 -0.04 4.29 8.20
CA ILE A 112 -1.40 3.93 7.80
C ILE A 112 -2.43 4.77 8.57
N ASP A 113 -2.24 4.98 9.87
CA ASP A 113 -3.12 5.81 10.70
C ASP A 113 -3.08 7.28 10.32
N ARG A 114 -1.90 7.78 9.95
CA ARG A 114 -1.78 9.14 9.41
C ARG A 114 -2.55 9.30 8.09
N LEU A 115 -2.41 8.35 7.17
CA LEU A 115 -3.16 8.36 5.92
C LEU A 115 -4.68 8.26 6.16
N ALA A 116 -5.10 7.42 7.11
CA ALA A 116 -6.49 7.29 7.53
C ALA A 116 -7.09 8.61 8.01
N LYS A 117 -6.33 9.39 8.80
CA LYS A 117 -6.76 10.71 9.24
C LYS A 117 -7.04 11.66 8.08
N HIS A 118 -6.17 11.67 7.06
CA HIS A 118 -6.38 12.51 5.88
C HIS A 118 -7.62 12.11 5.07
N TYR A 119 -7.91 10.81 4.96
CA TYR A 119 -9.20 10.34 4.42
C TYR A 119 -10.39 10.82 5.25
N GLU A 120 -10.34 10.73 6.58
CA GLU A 120 -11.42 11.23 7.44
C GLU A 120 -11.66 12.72 7.25
N ASP A 121 -10.60 13.53 7.24
CA ASP A 121 -10.68 14.97 7.07
C ASP A 121 -11.31 15.33 5.71
N PHE A 122 -10.87 14.66 4.64
CA PHE A 122 -11.46 14.81 3.32
C PHE A 122 -12.96 14.45 3.29
N LEU A 123 -13.35 13.33 3.92
CA LEU A 123 -14.74 12.87 3.97
C LEU A 123 -15.64 13.82 4.80
N ARG A 124 -15.09 14.43 5.86
CA ARG A 124 -15.77 15.48 6.64
C ARG A 124 -15.98 16.73 5.78
N LEU A 125 -14.94 17.20 5.09
CA LEU A 125 -14.99 18.38 4.22
C LEU A 125 -15.89 18.18 3.00
N SER A 126 -16.07 16.93 2.56
CA SER A 126 -17.03 16.56 1.50
C SER A 126 -18.49 16.86 1.87
N ALA A 127 -18.79 17.18 3.14
CA ALA A 127 -20.12 17.64 3.56
C ALA A 127 -20.53 18.96 2.90
N PHE A 128 -19.55 19.80 2.54
CA PHE A 128 -19.80 21.11 1.92
C PHE A 128 -19.99 21.00 0.41
N ASN A 129 -20.86 21.85 -0.13
CA ASN A 129 -21.12 21.92 -1.57
C ASN A 129 -19.99 22.68 -2.29
N VAL A 130 -18.85 21.99 -2.44
CA VAL A 130 -17.65 22.54 -3.10
C VAL A 130 -17.78 22.61 -4.62
N ASP A 131 -18.55 21.68 -5.22
CA ASP A 131 -19.03 21.68 -6.61
C ASP A 131 -19.96 20.48 -6.86
N GLN A 132 -20.42 20.32 -8.10
CA GLN A 132 -21.26 19.20 -8.55
C GLN A 132 -20.60 17.81 -8.50
N PHE A 133 -19.28 17.73 -8.33
CA PHE A 133 -18.50 16.48 -8.29
C PHE A 133 -18.11 16.07 -6.86
N ALA A 134 -18.59 16.76 -5.83
CA ALA A 134 -18.29 16.45 -4.44
C ALA A 134 -18.64 14.99 -4.07
N GLN A 135 -19.78 14.47 -4.53
CA GLN A 135 -20.17 13.08 -4.26
C GLN A 135 -19.24 12.07 -4.95
N CYS A 136 -18.90 12.30 -6.22
CA CYS A 136 -17.97 11.43 -6.96
C CYS A 136 -16.64 11.27 -6.21
N ARG A 137 -16.05 12.39 -5.78
CA ARG A 137 -14.77 12.37 -5.04
C ARG A 137 -14.90 11.76 -3.65
N LYS A 138 -16.04 11.97 -2.98
CA LYS A 138 -16.35 11.30 -1.73
C LYS A 138 -16.40 9.78 -1.90
N ASP A 139 -17.00 9.28 -2.98
CA ASP A 139 -17.08 7.84 -3.24
C ASP A 139 -15.68 7.25 -3.47
N MET A 140 -14.84 7.94 -4.26
CA MET A 140 -13.43 7.56 -4.47
C MET A 140 -12.65 7.50 -3.14
N ALA A 141 -12.77 8.55 -2.32
CA ALA A 141 -12.13 8.60 -1.01
C ALA A 141 -12.66 7.52 -0.05
N SER A 142 -13.95 7.20 -0.12
CA SER A 142 -14.59 6.18 0.71
C SER A 142 -14.06 4.78 0.40
N GLU A 143 -13.89 4.44 -0.88
CA GLU A 143 -13.31 3.15 -1.28
C GLU A 143 -11.84 3.03 -0.84
N GLY A 144 -11.05 4.09 -1.05
CA GLY A 144 -9.67 4.16 -0.55
C GLY A 144 -9.60 3.96 0.97
N TYR A 145 -10.45 4.63 1.73
CA TYR A 145 -10.48 4.54 3.20
C TYR A 145 -10.90 3.16 3.71
N LYS A 146 -11.90 2.53 3.08
CA LYS A 146 -12.32 1.15 3.38
C LYS A 146 -11.18 0.15 3.18
N GLU A 147 -10.51 0.21 2.04
CA GLU A 147 -9.38 -0.68 1.74
C GLU A 147 -8.20 -0.44 2.68
N LEU A 148 -7.95 0.82 3.05
CA LEU A 148 -6.88 1.18 3.99
C LEU A 148 -7.15 0.59 5.38
N PHE A 149 -8.40 0.65 5.85
CA PHE A 149 -8.81 0.05 7.11
C PHE A 149 -8.59 -1.47 7.12
N VAL A 150 -8.96 -2.15 6.03
CA VAL A 150 -8.72 -3.59 5.88
C VAL A 150 -7.22 -3.90 5.87
N MET A 151 -6.43 -3.13 5.13
CA MET A 151 -4.98 -3.27 5.10
C MET A 151 -4.37 -3.11 6.51
N LYS A 152 -4.82 -2.11 7.29
CA LYS A 152 -4.37 -1.94 8.68
C LYS A 152 -4.62 -3.19 9.51
N LYS A 153 -5.84 -3.73 9.47
CA LYS A 153 -6.22 -4.93 10.24
C LYS A 153 -5.37 -6.13 9.88
N GLU A 154 -5.06 -6.29 8.60
CA GLU A 154 -4.18 -7.36 8.15
C GLU A 154 -2.74 -7.15 8.64
N VAL A 155 -2.18 -5.94 8.52
CA VAL A 155 -0.83 -5.62 9.05
C VAL A 155 -0.76 -5.88 10.56
N GLU A 156 -1.79 -5.52 11.33
CA GLU A 156 -1.91 -5.82 12.77
C GLU A 156 -1.89 -7.34 13.05
N VAL A 157 -2.52 -8.15 12.20
CA VAL A 157 -2.48 -9.63 12.32
C VAL A 157 -1.09 -10.17 11.99
N LEU A 158 -0.42 -9.61 10.98
CA LEU A 158 0.93 -10.02 10.58
C LEU A 158 1.99 -9.68 11.63
N LEU A 159 1.83 -8.52 12.27
CA LEU A 159 2.54 -8.10 13.47
C LEU A 159 2.47 -9.17 14.56
N LYS A 160 1.25 -9.59 14.93
CA LYS A 160 1.03 -10.60 15.98
C LYS A 160 1.63 -11.95 15.61
N LYS A 161 1.57 -12.35 14.34
CA LYS A 161 2.08 -13.63 13.84
C LYS A 161 3.59 -13.63 13.58
N LYS A 162 4.27 -12.48 13.66
CA LYS A 162 5.69 -12.29 13.33
C LYS A 162 6.07 -12.85 11.94
N LYS A 163 5.15 -12.80 10.97
CA LYS A 163 5.36 -13.27 9.59
C LYS A 163 5.23 -12.11 8.61
N PRO A 164 6.34 -11.57 8.10
CA PRO A 164 6.27 -10.46 7.17
C PRO A 164 5.88 -10.93 5.77
N TRP A 165 4.63 -10.68 5.35
CA TRP A 165 4.24 -10.83 3.93
C TRP A 165 4.38 -9.51 3.18
N PHE A 166 5.64 -9.08 2.98
CA PHE A 166 5.97 -7.83 2.27
C PHE A 166 5.28 -7.71 0.91
N ASN A 167 5.27 -8.78 0.11
CA ASN A 167 4.65 -8.77 -1.23
C ASN A 167 3.13 -8.48 -1.16
N GLU A 168 2.45 -9.02 -0.16
CA GLU A 168 1.02 -8.80 0.02
C GLU A 168 0.72 -7.37 0.44
N ILE A 169 1.47 -6.85 1.42
CA ILE A 169 1.35 -5.47 1.88
C ILE A 169 1.69 -4.51 0.74
N ARG A 170 2.74 -4.80 -0.04
CA ARG A 170 3.15 -4.03 -1.22
C ARG A 170 2.03 -3.92 -2.25
N ARG A 171 1.32 -5.01 -2.52
CA ARG A 171 0.17 -5.04 -3.44
C ARG A 171 -0.95 -4.09 -2.96
N LYS A 172 -1.24 -4.09 -1.66
CA LYS A 172 -2.28 -3.23 -1.06
C LYS A 172 -1.86 -1.76 -1.03
N ILE A 173 -0.60 -1.47 -0.74
CA ILE A 173 -0.06 -0.10 -0.85
C ILE A 173 -0.17 0.40 -2.30
N LYS A 174 0.15 -0.42 -3.31
CA LYS A 174 -0.05 -0.03 -4.71
C LYS A 174 -1.52 0.28 -5.06
N ALA A 175 -2.46 -0.48 -4.49
CA ALA A 175 -3.89 -0.17 -4.64
C ALA A 175 -4.24 1.17 -3.98
N GLN A 176 -3.72 1.44 -2.78
CA GLN A 176 -3.88 2.73 -2.09
C GLN A 176 -3.32 3.91 -2.87
N ILE A 177 -2.13 3.76 -3.46
CA ILE A 177 -1.54 4.78 -4.34
C ILE A 177 -2.47 5.06 -5.53
N LYS A 178 -3.02 4.02 -6.16
CA LYS A 178 -3.97 4.19 -7.27
C LYS A 178 -5.22 4.98 -6.86
N HIS A 179 -5.81 4.66 -5.71
CA HIS A 179 -6.97 5.40 -5.18
C HIS A 179 -6.63 6.86 -4.90
N ALA A 180 -5.50 7.10 -4.22
CA ALA A 180 -5.04 8.43 -3.85
C ALA A 180 -4.73 9.30 -5.07
N HIS A 181 -4.06 8.74 -6.09
CA HIS A 181 -3.80 9.41 -7.36
C HIS A 181 -5.09 9.77 -8.10
N GLY A 182 -6.02 8.82 -8.22
CA GLY A 182 -7.29 9.07 -8.91
C GLY A 182 -8.09 10.18 -8.23
N LEU A 183 -8.14 10.18 -6.89
CA LEU A 183 -8.78 11.23 -6.11
C LEU A 183 -8.11 12.59 -6.37
N TRP A 184 -6.78 12.65 -6.26
CA TRP A 184 -6.03 13.88 -6.43
C TRP A 184 -6.18 14.46 -7.85
N GLU A 185 -6.11 13.61 -8.87
CA GLU A 185 -6.34 14.04 -10.26
C GLU A 185 -7.74 14.66 -10.44
N HIS A 186 -8.77 14.07 -9.82
CA HIS A 186 -10.12 14.60 -9.88
C HIS A 186 -10.27 15.92 -9.10
N VAL A 187 -9.51 16.11 -8.03
CA VAL A 187 -9.47 17.38 -7.27
C VAL A 187 -8.74 18.46 -8.06
N GLN A 188 -7.59 18.16 -8.68
CA GLN A 188 -6.83 19.12 -9.50
C GLN A 188 -7.59 19.60 -10.74
N LYS A 189 -8.39 18.72 -11.35
CA LYS A 189 -9.23 19.09 -12.50
C LYS A 189 -10.40 19.99 -12.11
N ALA A 190 -10.76 20.07 -10.83
CA ALA A 190 -11.77 21.00 -10.38
C ALA A 190 -11.19 22.41 -10.40
N LYS A 191 -11.84 23.29 -11.16
CA LYS A 191 -11.54 24.72 -11.17
C LYS A 191 -12.11 25.35 -9.91
N PHE A 192 -11.53 25.03 -8.75
CA PHE A 192 -11.76 25.83 -7.56
C PHE A 192 -11.14 27.20 -7.82
N ARG A 193 -11.87 28.29 -7.56
CA ARG A 193 -11.26 29.62 -7.54
C ARG A 193 -10.42 29.72 -6.27
N VAL A 194 -9.28 29.06 -6.23
CA VAL A 194 -8.36 29.10 -5.10
C VAL A 194 -6.97 29.33 -5.64
N VAL A 195 -6.39 30.47 -5.29
CA VAL A 195 -4.97 30.75 -5.48
C VAL A 195 -4.26 29.99 -4.36
N ILE A 196 -3.64 28.86 -4.68
CA ILE A 196 -2.73 28.18 -3.74
C ILE A 196 -1.35 28.72 -4.05
N GLU A 197 -0.81 29.56 -3.16
CA GLU A 197 0.59 29.99 -3.17
C GLU A 197 1.56 28.84 -2.87
#